data_AF-A0A2P4QGG1-F1
#
_entry.id   AF-A0A2P4QGG1-F1
#
_cell.length_a   1.000
_cell.length_b   1.000
_cell.length_c   1.000
_cell.angle_alpha   90.00
_cell.angle_beta   90.00
_cell.angle_gamma   90.00
#
_symmetry.space_group_name_H-M   'P 1'
#
loop_
_entity.id
_entity.type
_entity.pdbx_description
1 polymer ?
#
loop_
_entity_poly.entity_id
_entity_poly.type
_entity_poly.pdbx_seq_one_letter_code
_entity_poly.pdbx_strand_id
1 'polypeptide(L)'
;MPSHAWYTTLVAQDPHNRHAVQWSNGSWTVIDYSAGLHVLDLHNEAKAFDFTTKNISNEERNHNAGYIYFRIQEEERSLIPLLPGYVAFTTAGKNRFKLSILESNNQLLFFWEEFGLDVSYSNRKAHGVERLAFHCMLKKYNLESNTTIRSILGLYDPQVINKLQRLVYEKFPLRYPTIFQMESPAVLSENLQNNAKKKEETLHRSLK
;
A
#
# COMPACT_ATOMS: atom_id res chain seq x y z
N MET A 1 -9.61 33.90 2.55
CA MET A 1 -8.46 33.23 1.89
C MET A 1 -8.95 31.87 1.44
N PRO A 2 -9.04 31.55 0.13
CA PRO A 2 -9.44 30.22 -0.27
C PRO A 2 -8.35 29.27 0.21
N SER A 3 -8.74 28.31 1.06
CA SER A 3 -7.86 27.25 1.54
C SER A 3 -7.39 26.47 0.32
N HIS A 4 -6.24 26.81 -0.24
CA HIS A 4 -5.61 25.96 -1.24
C HIS A 4 -5.34 24.65 -0.53
N ALA A 5 -6.07 23.62 -0.95
CA ALA A 5 -5.99 22.34 -0.28
C ALA A 5 -4.54 21.85 -0.37
N TRP A 6 -3.95 21.47 0.77
CA TRP A 6 -2.51 21.18 0.90
C TRP A 6 -1.94 20.28 -0.22
N TYR A 7 -2.75 19.35 -0.74
CA TYR A 7 -2.36 18.45 -1.82
C TYR A 7 -2.14 19.17 -3.15
N THR A 8 -2.92 20.23 -3.47
CA THR A 8 -2.70 21.01 -4.70
C THR A 8 -1.41 21.79 -4.62
N THR A 9 -1.07 22.30 -3.43
CA THR A 9 0.21 23.01 -3.19
C THR A 9 1.39 22.06 -3.36
N LEU A 10 1.32 20.84 -2.80
CA LEU A 10 2.38 19.84 -2.97
C LEU A 10 2.56 19.41 -4.42
N VAL A 11 1.46 19.20 -5.17
CA VAL A 11 1.53 18.86 -6.60
C VAL A 11 2.13 20.00 -7.40
N ALA A 12 1.74 21.26 -7.14
CA ALA A 12 2.26 22.41 -7.86
C ALA A 12 3.77 22.64 -7.69
N GLN A 13 4.37 22.15 -6.60
CA GLN A 13 5.82 22.23 -6.38
C GLN A 13 6.63 21.30 -7.32
N ASP A 14 6.05 20.17 -7.74
CA ASP A 14 6.67 19.24 -8.68
C ASP A 14 5.59 18.47 -9.48
N PRO A 15 4.94 19.14 -10.45
CA PRO A 15 3.78 18.59 -11.14
C PRO A 15 4.11 17.42 -12.07
N HIS A 16 5.38 17.19 -12.37
CA HIS A 16 5.81 16.10 -13.24
C HIS A 16 5.97 14.79 -12.46
N ASN A 17 6.38 14.87 -11.19
CA ASN A 17 6.60 13.68 -10.36
C ASN A 17 5.50 13.44 -9.33
N ARG A 18 4.70 14.46 -9.01
CA ARG A 18 3.66 14.38 -7.98
C ARG A 18 2.26 14.34 -8.57
N HIS A 19 1.45 13.46 -8.00
CA HIS A 19 0.02 13.40 -8.33
C HIS A 19 -0.80 13.16 -7.07
N ALA A 20 -1.97 13.78 -7.02
CA ALA A 20 -2.89 13.65 -5.90
C ALA A 20 -3.95 12.59 -6.21
N VAL A 21 -4.20 11.69 -5.25
CA VAL A 21 -5.25 10.69 -5.30
C VAL A 21 -6.24 10.93 -4.17
N GLN A 22 -7.54 10.87 -4.50
CA GLN A 22 -8.62 11.04 -3.55
C GLN A 22 -9.17 9.68 -3.11
N TRP A 23 -9.46 9.55 -1.83
CA TRP A 23 -10.06 8.38 -1.24
C TRP A 23 -11.59 8.48 -1.29
N SER A 24 -12.29 7.34 -1.17
CA SER A 24 -13.75 7.31 -1.08
C SER A 24 -14.32 8.07 0.11
N ASN A 25 -13.53 8.22 1.20
CA ASN A 25 -13.90 9.01 2.38
C ASN A 25 -13.57 10.51 2.23
N GLY A 26 -13.12 10.96 1.05
CA GLY A 26 -12.76 12.36 0.77
C GLY A 26 -11.35 12.77 1.20
N SER A 27 -10.58 11.89 1.85
CA SER A 27 -9.18 12.15 2.20
C SER A 27 -8.29 12.16 0.95
N TRP A 28 -7.14 12.83 1.05
CA TRP A 28 -6.19 12.96 -0.05
C TRP A 28 -4.84 12.39 0.30
N THR A 29 -4.16 11.82 -0.70
CA THR A 29 -2.75 11.42 -0.63
C THR A 29 -2.05 12.00 -1.86
N VAL A 30 -0.87 12.58 -1.67
CA VAL A 30 -0.01 12.99 -2.79
C VAL A 30 1.11 11.98 -2.90
N ILE A 31 1.22 11.33 -4.04
CA ILE A 31 2.28 10.37 -4.31
C ILE A 31 3.37 11.09 -5.09
N ASP A 32 4.61 10.87 -4.71
CA ASP A 32 5.81 11.52 -5.23
C ASP A 32 6.78 10.46 -5.74
N TYR A 33 7.14 10.58 -7.02
CA TYR A 33 8.07 9.70 -7.72
C TYR A 33 9.43 10.36 -8.03
N SER A 34 9.71 11.53 -7.47
CA SER A 34 10.93 12.32 -7.77
C SER A 34 12.23 11.60 -7.46
N ALA A 35 12.21 10.66 -6.50
CA ALA A 35 13.36 9.83 -6.16
C ALA A 35 13.67 8.73 -7.20
N GLY A 36 12.75 8.46 -8.13
CA GLY A 36 12.84 7.34 -9.07
C GLY A 36 12.39 6.03 -8.44
N LEU A 37 11.54 5.27 -9.14
CA LEU A 37 11.09 3.96 -8.66
C LEU A 37 12.08 2.87 -9.06
N HIS A 38 12.44 2.02 -8.09
CA HIS A 38 13.39 0.92 -8.33
C HIS A 38 12.73 -0.43 -8.11
N VAL A 39 12.98 -1.37 -9.02
CA VAL A 39 12.57 -2.77 -8.85
C VAL A 39 13.78 -3.57 -8.39
N LEU A 40 13.71 -4.06 -7.15
CA LEU A 40 14.71 -4.95 -6.53
C LEU A 40 14.56 -6.41 -6.93
N ASP A 41 15.57 -7.23 -6.67
CA ASP A 41 15.56 -8.66 -7.02
C ASP A 41 14.59 -9.47 -6.14
N LEU A 42 14.30 -9.01 -4.93
CA LEU A 42 13.28 -9.62 -4.06
C LEU A 42 11.88 -9.61 -4.71
N HIS A 43 11.62 -8.73 -5.68
CA HIS A 43 10.34 -8.70 -6.38
C HIS A 43 10.16 -9.93 -7.28
N ASN A 44 11.24 -10.66 -7.59
CA ASN A 44 11.14 -11.92 -8.33
C ASN A 44 10.46 -13.05 -7.52
N GLU A 45 10.38 -12.94 -6.18
CA GLU A 45 9.91 -14.02 -5.31
C GLU A 45 8.40 -13.97 -5.00
N ALA A 46 7.67 -12.93 -5.42
CA ALA A 46 6.23 -12.72 -5.14
C ALA A 46 5.83 -12.79 -3.65
N LYS A 47 6.79 -12.60 -2.72
CA LYS A 47 6.54 -12.68 -1.27
C LYS A 47 5.90 -11.41 -0.75
N ALA A 48 4.77 -11.56 -0.07
CA ALA A 48 4.04 -10.45 0.53
C ALA A 48 4.52 -10.13 1.95
N PHE A 49 4.50 -8.86 2.30
CA PHE A 49 4.61 -8.37 3.66
C PHE A 49 3.37 -8.78 4.43
N ASP A 50 3.59 -9.49 5.52
CA ASP A 50 2.59 -9.68 6.54
C ASP A 50 2.56 -8.46 7.45
N PHE A 51 1.62 -7.56 7.15
CA PHE A 51 1.28 -6.41 7.99
C PHE A 51 0.10 -6.70 8.93
N THR A 52 -0.36 -7.94 9.04
CA THR A 52 -1.53 -8.29 9.89
C THR A 52 -1.14 -8.67 11.31
N THR A 53 0.14 -8.98 11.51
CA THR A 53 0.64 -9.53 12.76
C THR A 53 1.18 -8.43 13.66
N LYS A 54 0.66 -8.36 14.89
CA LYS A 54 1.12 -7.43 15.93
C LYS A 54 2.50 -7.78 16.51
N ASN A 55 3.14 -8.84 16.00
CA ASN A 55 4.35 -9.40 16.58
C ASN A 55 5.58 -8.99 15.77
N ILE A 56 6.50 -8.29 16.44
CA ILE A 56 7.79 -7.83 15.87
C ILE A 56 8.70 -9.03 15.50
N SER A 57 8.43 -10.23 16.04
CA SER A 57 9.12 -11.46 15.63
C SER A 57 8.91 -11.83 14.15
N ASN A 58 8.07 -11.11 13.41
CA ASN A 58 7.81 -11.34 11.99
C ASN A 58 8.73 -10.56 11.03
N GLU A 59 9.72 -9.83 11.54
CA GLU A 59 10.76 -9.26 10.68
C GLU A 59 11.48 -10.33 9.83
N GLU A 60 11.69 -11.53 10.37
CA GLU A 60 12.27 -12.65 9.64
C GLU A 60 11.36 -13.11 8.49
N ARG A 61 10.04 -13.18 8.72
CA ARG A 61 9.07 -13.59 7.68
C ARG A 61 9.03 -12.60 6.51
N ASN A 62 9.19 -11.32 6.81
CA ASN A 62 9.12 -10.25 5.80
C ASN A 62 10.48 -9.95 5.15
N HIS A 63 11.54 -10.73 5.42
CA HIS A 63 12.92 -10.41 5.01
C HIS A 63 13.10 -10.19 3.51
N ASN A 64 12.48 -11.06 2.71
CA ASN A 64 12.49 -10.98 1.25
C ASN A 64 11.12 -10.58 0.68
N ALA A 65 10.27 -9.97 1.51
CA ALA A 65 8.98 -9.52 1.02
C ALA A 65 9.16 -8.26 0.15
N GLY A 66 8.41 -8.19 -0.94
CA GLY A 66 8.42 -7.07 -1.89
C GLY A 66 7.05 -6.52 -2.24
N TYR A 67 6.01 -7.10 -1.65
CA TYR A 67 4.64 -6.85 -2.05
C TYR A 67 3.77 -6.62 -0.83
N ILE A 68 2.74 -5.80 -0.93
CA ILE A 68 1.62 -5.84 0.03
C ILE A 68 0.48 -6.64 -0.58
N TYR A 69 -0.11 -7.50 0.22
CA TYR A 69 -1.27 -8.28 -0.19
C TYR A 69 -2.54 -7.42 -0.14
N PHE A 70 -3.39 -7.57 -1.16
CA PHE A 70 -4.70 -6.97 -1.20
C PHE A 70 -5.74 -7.93 -1.76
N ARG A 71 -6.93 -7.90 -1.15
CA ARG A 71 -8.09 -8.72 -1.50
C ARG A 71 -9.26 -7.80 -1.89
N ILE A 72 -9.73 -7.86 -3.14
CA ILE A 72 -11.04 -7.32 -3.53
C ILE A 72 -12.03 -8.48 -3.40
N GLN A 73 -12.90 -8.43 -2.39
CA GLN A 73 -13.91 -9.47 -2.15
C GLN A 73 -13.31 -10.88 -2.04
N GLU A 74 -14.13 -11.95 -1.96
CA GLU A 74 -13.61 -13.27 -1.59
C GLU A 74 -12.65 -13.89 -2.62
N GLU A 75 -12.59 -13.37 -3.84
CA GLU A 75 -12.06 -14.10 -5.00
C GLU A 75 -10.92 -13.38 -5.76
N GLU A 76 -10.76 -12.06 -5.64
CA GLU A 76 -9.74 -11.34 -6.39
C GLU A 76 -8.54 -10.97 -5.50
N ARG A 77 -7.42 -11.65 -5.74
CA ARG A 77 -6.15 -11.45 -5.03
C ARG A 77 -5.18 -10.74 -5.95
N SER A 78 -4.65 -9.60 -5.51
CA SER A 78 -3.59 -8.92 -6.25
C SER A 78 -2.48 -8.47 -5.31
N LEU A 79 -1.23 -8.72 -5.73
CA LEU A 79 -0.04 -8.23 -5.07
C LEU A 79 0.26 -6.82 -5.58
N ILE A 80 0.47 -5.89 -4.65
CA ILE A 80 0.89 -4.52 -4.98
C ILE A 80 2.38 -4.40 -4.66
N PRO A 81 3.26 -4.14 -5.63
CA PRO A 81 4.69 -3.98 -5.38
C PRO A 81 4.97 -2.81 -4.44
N LEU A 82 5.92 -2.99 -3.52
CA LEU A 82 6.45 -1.94 -2.66
C LEU A 82 7.84 -1.54 -3.17
N LEU A 83 7.89 -0.50 -4.01
CA LEU A 83 9.11 -0.12 -4.70
C LEU A 83 9.87 0.98 -3.94
N PRO A 84 11.19 0.85 -3.72
CA PRO A 84 12.02 1.97 -3.27
C PRO A 84 11.88 3.20 -4.15
N GLY A 85 11.96 4.37 -3.50
CA GLY A 85 11.72 5.68 -4.12
C GLY A 85 10.24 6.06 -4.20
N TYR A 86 9.32 5.16 -3.82
CA TYR A 86 7.92 5.52 -3.62
C TYR A 86 7.75 6.39 -2.38
N VAL A 87 7.18 7.59 -2.54
CA VAL A 87 6.88 8.51 -1.45
C VAL A 87 5.40 8.87 -1.45
N ALA A 88 4.79 8.92 -0.27
CA ALA A 88 3.40 9.34 -0.07
C ALA A 88 3.29 10.40 1.02
N PHE A 89 2.69 11.54 0.69
CA PHE A 89 2.26 12.57 1.63
C PHE A 89 0.79 12.35 1.95
N THR A 90 0.46 12.24 3.24
CA THR A 90 -0.89 11.92 3.67
C THR A 90 -1.25 12.62 4.98
N THR A 91 -2.53 12.53 5.34
CA THR A 91 -3.07 12.91 6.64
C THR A 91 -3.64 11.68 7.32
N ALA A 92 -3.27 11.43 8.57
CA ALA A 92 -3.85 10.37 9.38
C ALA A 92 -4.13 10.88 10.79
N GLY A 93 -5.37 10.70 11.27
CA GLY A 93 -5.84 11.37 12.47
C GLY A 93 -5.75 12.89 12.32
N LYS A 94 -5.03 13.55 13.23
CA LYS A 94 -4.80 15.00 13.20
C LYS A 94 -3.44 15.39 12.60
N ASN A 95 -2.63 14.41 12.22
CA ASN A 95 -1.24 14.64 11.86
C ASN A 95 -1.00 14.42 10.37
N ARG A 96 0.04 15.08 9.89
CA ARG A 96 0.55 14.99 8.52
C ARG A 96 1.79 14.12 8.48
N PHE A 97 1.84 13.23 7.51
CA PHE A 97 2.92 12.28 7.36
C PHE A 97 3.49 12.29 5.94
N LYS A 98 4.81 12.14 5.84
CA LYS A 98 5.50 11.73 4.62
C LYS A 98 6.05 10.34 4.84
N LEU A 99 5.70 9.42 3.97
CA LEU A 99 6.04 8.00 4.04
C LEU A 99 6.91 7.67 2.84
N SER A 100 8.02 6.99 3.05
CA SER A 100 8.97 6.64 1.98
C SER A 100 9.32 5.16 2.07
N ILE A 101 9.41 4.50 0.92
CA ILE A 101 9.98 3.17 0.79
C ILE A 101 11.42 3.36 0.32
N LEU A 102 12.35 2.81 1.07
CA LEU A 102 13.79 2.91 0.84
C LEU A 102 14.36 1.53 0.55
N GLU A 103 15.53 1.51 -0.09
CA GLU A 103 16.34 0.31 -0.25
C GLU A 103 17.53 0.36 0.73
N SER A 104 17.84 -0.77 1.35
CA SER A 104 19.12 -1.01 2.00
C SER A 104 19.51 -2.47 1.83
N ASN A 105 20.69 -2.75 1.25
CA ASN A 105 21.20 -4.10 1.05
C ASN A 105 20.20 -5.06 0.35
N ASN A 106 19.56 -4.61 -0.73
CA ASN A 106 18.51 -5.36 -1.44
C ASN A 106 17.33 -5.76 -0.53
N GLN A 107 17.01 -4.94 0.47
CA GLN A 107 15.85 -5.06 1.34
C GLN A 107 15.09 -3.74 1.39
N LEU A 108 13.79 -3.84 1.69
CA LEU A 108 12.96 -2.65 1.89
C LEU A 108 13.07 -2.16 3.33
N LEU A 109 13.35 -0.87 3.46
CA LEU A 109 13.19 -0.11 4.69
C LEU A 109 12.02 0.85 4.53
N PHE A 110 11.28 1.08 5.60
CA PHE A 110 10.19 2.05 5.60
C PHE A 110 10.58 3.23 6.46
N PHE A 111 10.42 4.42 5.92
CA PHE A 111 10.72 5.67 6.59
C PHE A 111 9.47 6.53 6.68
N TRP A 112 9.23 7.12 7.84
CA TRP A 112 8.15 8.07 8.03
C TRP A 112 8.65 9.33 8.72
N GLU A 113 8.06 10.46 8.33
CA GLU A 113 8.24 11.77 8.94
C GLU A 113 6.86 12.31 9.33
N GLU A 114 6.75 12.93 10.50
CA GLU A 114 5.52 13.52 11.01
C GLU A 114 5.67 15.03 11.18
N PHE A 115 4.63 15.78 10.83
CA PHE A 115 4.66 17.24 10.68
C PHE A 115 3.55 17.97 11.47
N GLY A 116 2.77 17.26 12.28
CA GLY A 116 1.62 17.81 12.99
C GLY A 116 0.59 18.37 12.03
N LEU A 117 0.23 19.64 12.25
CA LEU A 117 -0.71 20.38 11.41
C LEU A 117 -0.04 21.17 10.27
N ASP A 118 1.29 21.08 10.12
CA ASP A 118 2.05 21.84 9.12
C ASP A 118 1.70 21.42 7.69
N VAL A 119 0.89 22.25 7.02
CA VAL A 119 0.43 22.03 5.63
C VAL A 119 1.57 22.09 4.61
N SER A 120 2.72 22.67 4.96
CA SER A 120 3.88 22.81 4.08
C SER A 120 4.81 21.61 4.09
N TYR A 121 4.61 20.66 5.01
CA TYR A 121 5.49 19.50 5.21
C TYR A 121 6.97 19.87 5.35
N SER A 122 7.26 21.01 6.00
CA SER A 122 8.61 21.56 6.13
C SER A 122 9.17 21.40 7.55
N ASN A 123 8.31 21.43 8.57
CA ASN A 123 8.71 21.39 9.97
C ASN A 123 8.49 20.01 10.59
N ARG A 124 9.44 19.10 10.36
CA ARG A 124 9.42 17.74 10.90
C ARG A 124 9.47 17.74 12.43
N LYS A 125 8.52 17.03 13.04
CA LYS A 125 8.38 16.84 14.50
C LYS A 125 8.92 15.52 14.99
N ALA A 126 8.71 14.46 14.23
CA ALA A 126 9.23 13.13 14.53
C ALA A 126 9.51 12.36 13.24
N HIS A 127 10.29 11.29 13.36
CA HIS A 127 10.50 10.33 12.29
C HIS A 127 10.86 8.95 12.84
N GLY A 128 10.90 7.96 11.97
CA GLY A 128 11.41 6.63 12.26
C GLY A 128 11.74 5.86 10.97
N VAL A 129 12.76 5.02 11.01
CA VAL A 129 13.24 4.21 9.89
C VAL A 129 13.56 2.79 10.33
N GLU A 130 12.76 1.83 9.88
CA GLU A 130 12.87 0.40 10.23
C GLU A 130 12.08 -0.44 9.22
N ARG A 131 12.26 -1.77 9.24
CA ARG A 131 11.50 -2.69 8.39
C ARG A 131 10.02 -2.80 8.75
N LEU A 132 9.65 -2.41 9.98
CA LEU A 132 8.27 -2.35 10.44
C LEU A 132 7.84 -0.91 10.80
N ALA A 133 8.55 0.11 10.31
CA ALA A 133 8.36 1.49 10.76
C ALA A 133 6.93 2.00 10.60
N PHE A 134 6.21 1.60 9.54
CA PHE A 134 4.82 1.99 9.36
C PHE A 134 3.90 1.37 10.41
N HIS A 135 4.15 0.14 10.86
CA HIS A 135 3.42 -0.44 11.99
C HIS A 135 3.69 0.30 13.29
N CYS A 136 4.97 0.52 13.58
CA CYS A 136 5.39 1.27 14.76
C CYS A 136 4.76 2.66 14.78
N MET A 137 4.68 3.32 13.61
CA MET A 137 4.01 4.61 13.43
C MET A 137 2.51 4.51 13.72
N LEU A 138 1.78 3.58 13.08
CA LEU A 138 0.33 3.45 13.29
C LEU A 138 0.00 3.18 14.77
N LYS A 139 0.79 2.33 15.44
CA LYS A 139 0.65 2.07 16.87
C LYS A 139 0.95 3.31 17.72
N LYS A 140 2.07 3.99 17.45
CA LYS A 140 2.50 5.21 18.18
C LYS A 140 1.43 6.31 18.17
N TYR A 141 0.72 6.47 17.06
CA TYR A 141 -0.30 7.51 16.89
C TYR A 141 -1.74 7.00 17.10
N ASN A 142 -1.93 5.78 17.59
CA ASN A 142 -3.25 5.15 17.81
C ASN A 142 -4.14 5.11 16.56
N LEU A 143 -3.56 4.78 15.40
CA LEU A 143 -4.23 4.76 14.09
C LEU A 143 -4.62 3.36 13.62
N GLU A 144 -4.20 2.30 14.32
CA GLU A 144 -4.33 0.89 13.90
C GLU A 144 -5.79 0.43 13.65
N SER A 145 -6.78 1.06 14.28
CA SER A 145 -8.20 0.67 14.15
C SER A 145 -8.88 1.19 12.87
N ASN A 146 -8.42 2.33 12.35
CA ASN A 146 -9.13 3.07 11.30
C ASN A 146 -8.28 3.27 10.03
N THR A 147 -7.00 2.88 10.07
CA THR A 147 -6.02 3.18 9.05
C THR A 147 -5.21 1.94 8.73
N THR A 148 -4.95 1.69 7.44
CA THR A 148 -4.08 0.59 6.99
C THR A 148 -2.82 1.15 6.33
N ILE A 149 -1.76 0.35 6.25
CA ILE A 149 -0.53 0.75 5.56
C ILE A 149 -0.82 1.03 4.07
N ARG A 150 -1.63 0.17 3.45
CA ARG A 150 -2.11 0.37 2.09
C ARG A 150 -2.75 1.75 1.92
N SER A 151 -3.55 2.15 2.91
CA SER A 151 -4.29 3.39 2.85
C SER A 151 -3.39 4.60 2.92
N ILE A 152 -2.53 4.69 3.93
CA ILE A 152 -1.61 5.83 4.07
C ILE A 152 -0.63 5.98 2.90
N LEU A 153 -0.36 4.89 2.16
CA LEU A 153 0.46 4.91 0.95
C LEU A 153 -0.31 5.26 -0.32
N GLY A 154 -1.64 5.41 -0.27
CA GLY A 154 -2.46 5.71 -1.45
C GLY A 154 -2.61 4.53 -2.42
N LEU A 155 -2.35 3.29 -1.97
CA LEU A 155 -2.34 2.08 -2.81
C LEU A 155 -3.75 1.50 -3.07
N TYR A 156 -4.72 2.37 -3.38
CA TYR A 156 -6.06 2.00 -3.84
C TYR A 156 -6.36 2.50 -5.25
N ASP A 157 -5.62 3.50 -5.70
CA ASP A 157 -5.80 4.05 -7.04
C ASP A 157 -5.33 3.02 -8.09
N PRO A 158 -6.21 2.61 -9.04
CA PRO A 158 -5.85 1.63 -10.05
C PRO A 158 -4.69 2.09 -10.95
N GLN A 159 -4.56 3.38 -11.23
CA GLN A 159 -3.47 3.89 -12.08
C GLN A 159 -2.12 3.76 -11.37
N VAL A 160 -2.08 4.06 -10.07
CA VAL A 160 -0.90 3.84 -9.22
C VAL A 160 -0.51 2.37 -9.20
N ILE A 161 -1.48 1.48 -8.91
CA ILE A 161 -1.23 0.04 -8.82
C ILE A 161 -0.70 -0.49 -10.17
N ASN A 162 -1.37 -0.16 -11.27
CA ASN A 162 -0.97 -0.58 -12.61
C ASN A 162 0.43 -0.09 -12.98
N LYS A 163 0.79 1.14 -12.60
CA LYS A 163 2.13 1.69 -12.81
C LYS A 163 3.20 0.87 -12.08
N LEU A 164 2.98 0.57 -10.80
CA LEU A 164 3.93 -0.22 -10.00
C LEU A 164 4.08 -1.64 -10.54
N GLN A 165 2.96 -2.30 -10.87
CA GLN A 165 2.96 -3.65 -11.43
C GLN A 165 3.67 -3.71 -12.78
N ARG A 166 3.46 -2.70 -13.64
CA ARG A 166 4.12 -2.60 -14.94
C ARG A 166 5.65 -2.52 -14.81
N LEU A 167 6.18 -1.77 -13.85
CA LEU A 167 7.63 -1.68 -13.64
C LEU A 167 8.23 -3.04 -13.26
N VAL A 168 7.53 -3.81 -12.42
CA VAL A 168 7.96 -5.18 -12.08
C VAL A 168 7.91 -6.08 -13.31
N TYR A 169 6.85 -5.99 -14.13
CA TYR A 169 6.74 -6.74 -15.37
C TYR A 169 7.87 -6.43 -16.35
N GLU A 170 8.21 -5.15 -16.53
CA GLU A 170 9.29 -4.72 -17.42
C GLU A 170 10.65 -5.32 -17.00
N LYS A 171 10.91 -5.46 -15.68
CA LYS A 171 12.13 -6.11 -15.18
C LYS A 171 12.06 -7.65 -15.20
N PHE A 172 10.89 -8.23 -14.92
CA PHE A 172 10.69 -9.68 -14.79
C PHE A 172 9.52 -10.20 -15.64
N PRO A 173 9.63 -10.16 -16.98
CA PRO A 173 8.50 -10.46 -17.88
C PRO A 173 7.99 -11.90 -17.73
N LEU A 174 8.89 -12.85 -17.45
CA LEU A 174 8.54 -14.28 -17.27
C LEU A 174 7.70 -14.57 -16.02
N ARG A 175 7.57 -13.60 -15.11
CA ARG A 175 6.73 -13.72 -13.91
C ARG A 175 5.30 -13.22 -14.13
N TYR A 176 5.04 -12.62 -15.29
CA TYR A 176 3.70 -12.26 -15.71
C TYR A 176 3.14 -13.37 -16.61
N PRO A 177 1.91 -13.83 -16.36
CA PRO A 177 0.89 -13.18 -15.53
C PRO A 177 0.82 -13.64 -14.06
N THR A 178 1.57 -14.68 -13.70
CA THR A 178 1.36 -15.50 -12.50
C THR A 178 1.40 -14.75 -11.16
N ILE A 179 2.08 -13.60 -11.09
CA ILE A 179 2.17 -12.77 -9.87
C ILE A 179 0.96 -11.84 -9.68
N PHE A 180 0.30 -11.40 -10.76
CA PHE A 180 -0.74 -10.36 -10.72
C PHE A 180 -2.08 -10.78 -11.34
N GLN A 181 -2.19 -11.97 -11.91
CA GLN A 181 -3.42 -12.43 -12.55
C GLN A 181 -4.54 -12.72 -11.55
N MET A 182 -5.65 -11.99 -11.75
CA MET A 182 -7.03 -12.43 -11.56
C MET A 182 -7.17 -13.91 -11.95
N GLU A 183 -7.82 -14.71 -11.10
CA GLU A 183 -8.27 -16.04 -11.49
C GLU A 183 -9.11 -15.94 -12.79
N SER A 184 -8.94 -16.89 -13.70
CA SER A 184 -9.69 -16.88 -14.97
C SER A 184 -11.22 -16.82 -14.71
N PRO A 185 -12.03 -16.21 -15.59
CA PRO A 185 -13.49 -16.19 -15.47
C PRO A 185 -14.13 -17.56 -15.22
N ALA A 186 -13.50 -18.63 -15.72
CA ALA A 186 -13.96 -20.01 -15.53
C ALA A 186 -13.81 -20.47 -14.06
N VAL A 187 -12.67 -20.17 -13.43
CA VAL A 187 -12.39 -20.52 -12.03
C VAL A 187 -13.23 -19.66 -11.07
N LEU A 188 -13.45 -18.40 -11.42
CA LEU A 188 -14.38 -17.51 -10.73
C LEU A 188 -15.82 -18.06 -10.75
N SER A 189 -16.27 -18.63 -11.88
CA SER A 189 -17.62 -19.20 -11.99
C SER A 189 -17.81 -20.46 -11.12
N GLU A 190 -16.80 -21.33 -11.04
CA GLU A 190 -16.84 -22.52 -10.17
C GLU A 190 -16.77 -22.12 -8.69
N ASN A 191 -15.93 -21.15 -8.33
CA ASN A 191 -15.82 -20.66 -6.96
C ASN A 191 -17.10 -19.96 -6.49
N LEU A 192 -17.73 -19.14 -7.34
CA LEU A 192 -19.04 -18.53 -7.06
C LEU A 192 -20.15 -19.58 -6.85
N GLN A 193 -20.21 -20.60 -7.71
CA GLN A 193 -21.17 -21.71 -7.56
C GLN A 193 -20.94 -22.49 -6.26
N ASN A 194 -19.67 -22.78 -5.94
CA ASN A 194 -19.31 -23.49 -4.71
C ASN A 194 -19.59 -22.67 -3.44
N ASN A 195 -19.38 -21.35 -3.49
CA ASN A 195 -19.65 -20.44 -2.38
C ASN A 195 -21.16 -20.23 -2.16
N ALA A 196 -21.94 -20.13 -3.25
CA ALA A 196 -23.39 -20.07 -3.19
C ALA A 196 -23.97 -21.34 -2.54
N LYS A 197 -23.48 -22.52 -2.96
CA LYS A 197 -23.88 -23.82 -2.41
C LYS A 197 -23.55 -23.96 -0.93
N LYS A 198 -22.36 -23.52 -0.50
CA LYS A 198 -21.99 -23.50 0.93
C LYS A 198 -22.85 -22.55 1.77
N LYS A 199 -23.21 -21.36 1.25
CA LYS A 199 -24.11 -20.42 1.93
C LYS A 199 -25.52 -21.01 2.07
N GLU A 200 -26.03 -21.65 1.02
CA GLU A 200 -27.32 -22.34 1.03
C GLU A 200 -27.35 -23.46 2.07
N GLU A 201 -26.33 -24.33 2.09
CA GLU A 201 -26.19 -25.40 3.08
C GLU A 201 -26.10 -24.88 4.52
N THR A 202 -25.44 -23.74 4.73
CA THR A 202 -25.31 -23.12 6.06
C THR A 202 -26.65 -22.54 6.53
N LEU A 203 -27.37 -21.83 5.66
CA LEU A 203 -28.71 -21.31 5.94
C LEU A 203 -29.70 -22.44 6.24
N HIS A 204 -29.62 -23.53 5.48
CA HIS A 204 -30.52 -24.67 5.66
C HIS A 204 -30.29 -25.44 6.97
N ARG A 205 -29.07 -25.38 7.53
CA ARG A 205 -28.77 -25.92 8.88
C ARG A 205 -29.19 -24.98 10.00
N SER A 206 -29.17 -23.66 9.78
CA SER A 206 -29.57 -22.67 10.79
C SER A 206 -31.09 -22.53 10.94
N LEU A 207 -31.87 -23.06 9.99
CA LEU A 207 -33.34 -23.03 9.99
C LEU A 207 -33.98 -24.34 10.51
N LYS A 208 -33.19 -25.30 10.99
CA LYS A 208 -33.63 -26.55 11.62
C LYS A 208 -33.32 -26.52 13.10
#